data_AF-A0A922SFJ0-F1
#
_entry.id   AF-A0A922SFJ0-F1
#
_cell.length_a   1.000
_cell.length_b   1.000
_cell.length_c   1.000
_cell.angle_alpha   90.00
_cell.angle_beta   90.00
_cell.angle_gamma   90.00
#
_symmetry.space_group_name_H-M   'P 1'
#
loop_
_entity.id
_entity.type
_entity.pdbx_description
1 polymer ?
#
loop_
_entity_poly.entity_id
_entity_poly.type
_entity_poly.pdbx_seq_one_letter_code
_entity_poly.pdbx_strand_id
1 'polypeptide(L)'
;MAEPQERFVNVVPTSRVKVKKEIVHDDDDAFHCRLCWKGFASEVALRNHARMEHIDAYASGNPAVWTHVNDKKKQPTEDHIIKLKTEQVLSEMEPTSVMALASNDVSYIIIKAEDGPETKKKRIERVGKKDKEEKQVQRKDKSEPIT
;
A
#
# COMPACT_ATOMS: atom_id res chain seq x y z
N MET A 1 -31.01 -27.80 58.62
CA MET A 1 -30.06 -28.21 57.56
C MET A 1 -30.84 -28.09 56.26
N ALA A 2 -30.49 -27.15 55.39
CA ALA A 2 -31.26 -26.83 54.18
C ALA A 2 -30.68 -27.59 52.98
N GLU A 3 -31.49 -28.42 52.34
CA GLU A 3 -31.10 -29.15 51.13
C GLU A 3 -30.96 -28.19 49.93
N PRO A 4 -29.86 -28.27 49.16
CA PRO A 4 -29.70 -27.49 47.96
C PRO A 4 -30.63 -28.02 46.85
N GLN A 5 -31.48 -27.14 46.32
CA GLN A 5 -32.35 -27.45 45.17
C GLN A 5 -31.53 -27.38 43.88
N GLU A 6 -31.31 -28.54 43.26
CA GLU A 6 -30.63 -28.64 41.96
C GLU A 6 -31.56 -28.13 40.84
N ARG A 7 -31.14 -27.05 40.18
CA ARG A 7 -31.79 -26.56 38.96
C ARG A 7 -31.10 -27.13 37.74
N PHE A 8 -31.81 -27.97 37.00
CA PHE A 8 -31.36 -28.48 35.71
C PHE A 8 -31.65 -27.46 34.61
N VAL A 9 -30.65 -27.17 33.79
CA VAL A 9 -30.77 -26.30 32.61
C VAL A 9 -30.57 -27.17 31.37
N ASN A 10 -31.49 -27.10 30.41
CA ASN A 10 -31.37 -27.85 29.17
C ASN A 10 -30.23 -27.28 28.31
N VAL A 11 -29.14 -28.03 28.17
CA VAL A 11 -28.04 -27.71 27.27
C VAL A 11 -28.29 -28.43 25.94
N VAL A 12 -28.53 -27.66 24.87
CA VAL A 12 -28.68 -28.21 23.53
C VAL A 12 -27.32 -28.70 23.03
N PRO A 13 -27.19 -29.97 22.58
CA PRO A 13 -25.92 -30.49 22.08
C PRO A 13 -25.46 -29.72 20.83
N THR A 14 -24.37 -28.96 20.93
CA THR A 14 -23.78 -28.20 19.82
C THR A 14 -22.99 -29.06 18.83
N SER A 15 -23.04 -30.39 18.96
CA SER A 15 -22.22 -31.36 18.20
C SER A 15 -22.46 -31.36 16.68
N ARG A 16 -23.51 -30.69 16.19
CA ARG A 16 -23.83 -30.58 14.75
C ARG A 16 -23.73 -29.16 14.20
N VAL A 17 -23.25 -28.19 14.98
CA VAL A 17 -22.97 -26.86 14.45
C VAL A 17 -21.62 -26.91 13.79
N LYS A 18 -21.59 -27.12 12.47
CA LYS A 18 -20.42 -26.85 11.64
C LYS A 18 -20.21 -25.34 11.67
N VAL A 19 -19.52 -24.84 12.67
CA VAL A 19 -18.95 -23.50 12.62
C VAL A 19 -17.95 -23.54 11.48
N LYS A 20 -18.38 -23.11 10.29
CA LYS A 20 -17.44 -22.73 9.24
C LYS A 20 -16.58 -21.68 9.91
N LYS A 21 -15.33 -22.05 10.22
CA LYS A 21 -14.30 -21.08 10.53
C LYS A 21 -14.15 -20.29 9.24
N GLU A 22 -14.89 -19.20 9.15
CA GLU A 22 -14.63 -18.15 8.18
C GLU A 22 -13.23 -17.69 8.55
N ILE A 23 -12.25 -18.25 7.85
CA ILE A 23 -10.90 -17.73 7.85
C ILE A 23 -11.12 -16.35 7.27
N VAL A 24 -11.09 -15.34 8.14
CA VAL A 24 -11.15 -13.93 7.76
C VAL A 24 -9.98 -13.78 6.79
N HIS A 25 -10.33 -13.82 5.51
CA HIS A 25 -9.41 -13.45 4.45
C HIS A 25 -9.34 -11.95 4.59
N ASP A 26 -8.33 -11.49 5.32
CA ASP A 26 -7.91 -10.11 5.24
C ASP A 26 -7.46 -9.94 3.78
N ASP A 27 -8.36 -9.46 2.92
CA ASP A 27 -8.09 -9.22 1.49
C ASP A 27 -6.94 -8.20 1.28
N ASP A 28 -6.42 -7.61 2.35
CA ASP A 28 -5.27 -6.72 2.37
C ASP A 28 -3.91 -7.44 2.23
N ASP A 29 -3.85 -8.75 2.48
CA ASP A 29 -2.62 -9.51 2.33
C ASP A 29 -2.36 -9.89 0.85
N ALA A 30 -1.32 -9.32 0.25
CA ALA A 30 -0.97 -9.59 -1.15
C ALA A 30 -0.33 -10.97 -1.38
N PHE A 31 0.32 -11.55 -0.35
CA PHE A 31 1.12 -12.75 -0.48
C PHE A 31 0.60 -13.86 0.44
N HIS A 32 0.38 -15.05 -0.11
CA HIS A 32 -0.17 -16.18 0.65
C HIS A 32 0.77 -17.38 0.62
N CYS A 33 0.82 -18.13 1.72
CA CYS A 33 1.52 -19.42 1.74
C CYS A 33 0.65 -20.51 1.12
N ARG A 34 1.14 -21.23 0.13
CA ARG A 34 0.39 -22.32 -0.51
C ARG A 34 0.17 -23.54 0.42
N LEU A 35 1.00 -23.70 1.44
CA LEU A 35 0.99 -24.86 2.34
C LEU A 35 -0.01 -24.69 3.48
N CYS A 36 -0.01 -23.52 4.13
CA CYS A 36 -0.90 -23.24 5.28
C CYS A 36 -1.96 -22.15 5.01
N TRP A 37 -1.94 -21.53 3.82
CA TRP A 37 -2.90 -20.50 3.38
C TRP A 37 -2.91 -19.23 4.22
N LYS A 38 -1.88 -19.02 5.04
CA LYS A 38 -1.70 -17.79 5.81
C LYS A 38 -1.34 -16.63 4.88
N GLY A 39 -2.02 -15.50 5.05
CA GLY A 39 -1.76 -14.23 4.36
C GLY A 39 -0.63 -13.44 5.01
N PHE A 40 0.09 -12.69 4.17
CA PHE A 40 1.16 -11.79 4.54
C PHE A 40 1.14 -10.53 3.66
N ALA A 41 1.42 -9.39 4.30
CA ALA A 41 1.51 -8.09 3.62
C ALA A 41 2.72 -7.96 2.67
N SER A 42 3.74 -8.82 2.78
CA SER A 42 4.94 -8.76 1.95
C SER A 42 5.54 -10.13 1.62
N GLU A 43 6.24 -10.22 0.48
CA GLU A 43 6.95 -11.43 0.05
C GLU A 43 8.03 -11.85 1.06
N VAL A 44 8.72 -10.88 1.68
CA VAL A 44 9.78 -11.15 2.67
C VAL A 44 9.20 -11.83 3.92
N ALA A 45 8.03 -11.37 4.38
CA ALA A 45 7.34 -11.99 5.50
C ALA A 45 6.91 -13.44 5.16
N LEU A 46 6.35 -13.65 3.97
CA LEU A 46 6.00 -14.99 3.50
C LEU A 46 7.23 -15.91 3.39
N ARG A 47 8.36 -15.40 2.89
CA ARG A 47 9.62 -16.16 2.79
C ARG A 47 10.16 -16.55 4.16
N ASN A 48 10.11 -15.63 5.13
CA ASN A 48 10.52 -15.92 6.51
C ASN A 48 9.62 -16.99 7.14
N HIS A 49 8.30 -16.87 6.94
CA HIS A 49 7.35 -17.88 7.36
C HIS A 49 7.63 -19.26 6.76
N ALA A 50 7.85 -19.36 5.45
CA ALA A 50 8.19 -20.63 4.80
C ALA A 50 9.49 -21.22 5.37
N ARG A 51 10.48 -20.38 5.68
CA ARG A 51 11.73 -20.82 6.31
C ARG A 51 11.55 -21.37 7.73
N MET A 52 10.62 -20.83 8.52
CA MET A 52 10.43 -21.23 9.92
C MET A 52 9.43 -22.37 10.09
N GLU A 53 8.31 -22.34 9.35
CA GLU A 53 7.20 -23.28 9.52
C GLU A 53 7.22 -24.42 8.49
N HIS A 54 7.90 -24.22 7.35
CA HIS A 54 7.89 -25.13 6.21
C HIS A 54 9.29 -25.43 5.69
N ILE A 55 10.20 -25.79 6.60
CA ILE A 55 11.63 -26.01 6.35
C ILE A 55 11.86 -26.95 5.16
N ASP A 56 11.13 -28.05 5.08
CA ASP A 56 11.29 -29.06 4.01
C ASP A 56 10.98 -28.48 2.62
N ALA A 57 9.89 -27.69 2.53
CA ALA A 57 9.52 -27.02 1.29
C ALA A 57 10.48 -25.86 0.97
N TYR A 58 11.00 -25.17 1.97
CA TYR A 58 11.99 -24.11 1.78
C TYR A 58 13.34 -24.65 1.30
N ALA A 59 13.77 -25.80 1.84
CA ALA A 59 15.01 -26.47 1.47
C ALA A 59 15.03 -26.93 0.00
N SER A 60 13.86 -27.13 -0.61
CA SER A 60 13.74 -27.44 -2.04
C SER A 60 14.27 -26.32 -2.95
N GLY A 61 14.44 -25.10 -2.43
CA GLY A 61 14.99 -23.96 -3.16
C GLY A 61 14.05 -23.37 -4.22
N ASN A 62 12.87 -23.95 -4.43
CA ASN A 62 11.90 -23.45 -5.39
C ASN A 62 10.82 -22.60 -4.70
N PRO A 63 10.78 -21.27 -4.92
CA PRO A 63 9.79 -20.40 -4.29
C PRO A 63 8.35 -20.72 -4.70
N ALA A 64 8.11 -21.22 -5.91
CA ALA A 64 6.77 -21.52 -6.42
C ALA A 64 6.03 -22.64 -5.64
N VAL A 65 6.76 -23.41 -4.83
CA VAL A 65 6.18 -24.47 -4.00
C VAL A 65 5.40 -23.89 -2.82
N TRP A 66 5.89 -22.78 -2.25
CA TRP A 66 5.32 -22.18 -1.04
C TRP A 66 4.75 -20.78 -1.27
N THR A 67 4.97 -20.15 -2.43
CA THR A 67 4.35 -18.87 -2.78
C THR A 67 3.03 -19.03 -3.52
N HIS A 68 2.04 -18.23 -3.11
CA HIS A 68 0.84 -17.94 -3.88
C HIS A 68 0.70 -16.42 -3.95
N VAL A 69 0.93 -15.86 -5.14
CA VAL A 69 0.76 -14.43 -5.39
C VAL A 69 -0.68 -14.22 -5.81
N ASN A 70 -1.45 -13.47 -5.01
CA ASN A 70 -2.75 -13.02 -5.47
C ASN A 70 -2.49 -11.83 -6.40
N ASP A 71 -2.50 -12.06 -7.72
CA ASP A 71 -2.52 -10.99 -8.73
C ASP A 71 -3.85 -10.22 -8.74
N LYS A 72 -4.59 -10.20 -7.62
CA LYS A 72 -5.73 -9.32 -7.42
C LYS A 72 -5.16 -7.89 -7.50
N LYS A 73 -5.21 -7.33 -8.71
CA LYS A 73 -4.87 -5.94 -9.04
C LYS A 73 -5.36 -5.08 -7.89
N LYS A 74 -4.44 -4.40 -7.20
CA LYS A 74 -4.80 -3.33 -6.26
C LYS A 74 -5.88 -2.51 -6.95
N GLN A 75 -7.09 -2.49 -6.36
CA GLN A 75 -8.11 -1.55 -6.78
C GLN A 75 -7.42 -0.18 -6.83
N PRO A 76 -7.45 0.53 -7.96
CA PRO A 76 -6.80 1.82 -8.05
C PRO A 76 -7.37 2.67 -6.92
N THR A 77 -6.49 3.19 -6.07
CA THR A 77 -6.91 4.08 -4.97
C THR A 77 -7.74 5.22 -5.57
N GLU A 78 -8.71 5.75 -4.83
CA GLU A 78 -9.58 6.83 -5.32
C GLU A 78 -8.75 8.01 -5.89
N ASP A 79 -7.61 8.31 -5.25
CA ASP A 79 -6.64 9.29 -5.73
C ASP A 79 -6.09 9.00 -7.14
N HIS A 80 -5.83 7.72 -7.45
CA HIS A 80 -5.36 7.31 -8.78
C HIS A 80 -6.47 7.48 -9.83
N ILE A 81 -7.73 7.23 -9.44
CA ILE A 81 -8.89 7.44 -10.31
C ILE A 81 -9.09 8.93 -10.56
N ILE A 82 -9.00 9.77 -9.53
CA ILE A 82 -9.11 11.23 -9.62
C ILE A 82 -8.01 11.78 -10.52
N LYS A 83 -6.77 11.32 -10.35
CA LYS A 83 -5.64 11.75 -11.19
C LYS A 83 -5.89 11.44 -12.67
N LEU A 84 -6.29 10.21 -12.99
CA LEU A 84 -6.58 9.81 -14.37
C LEU A 84 -7.71 10.62 -14.99
N LYS A 85 -8.82 10.83 -14.25
CA LYS A 85 -9.93 11.66 -14.71
C LYS A 85 -9.51 13.11 -14.94
N THR A 86 -8.66 13.66 -14.06
CA THR A 86 -8.18 15.04 -14.17
C THR A 86 -7.28 15.20 -15.39
N GLU A 87 -6.36 14.26 -15.63
CA GLU A 87 -5.50 14.24 -16.83
C GLU A 87 -6.34 14.10 -18.11
N GLN A 88 -7.38 13.26 -18.09
CA GLN A 88 -8.30 13.12 -19.21
C GLN A 88 -9.05 14.43 -19.51
N VAL A 89 -9.63 15.08 -18.49
CA VAL A 89 -10.33 16.36 -18.65
C VAL A 89 -9.38 17.45 -19.16
N LEU A 90 -8.15 17.53 -18.62
CA LEU A 90 -7.14 18.49 -19.07
C LEU A 90 -6.70 18.26 -20.53
N SER A 91 -6.73 17.01 -21.00
CA SER A 91 -6.41 16.69 -22.39
C SER A 91 -7.57 16.96 -23.34
N GLU A 92 -8.81 16.84 -22.88
CA GLU A 92 -10.01 17.12 -23.68
C GLU A 92 -10.32 18.63 -23.76
N MET A 93 -9.88 19.42 -22.77
CA MET A 93 -9.98 20.87 -22.84
C MET A 93 -9.03 21.41 -23.91
N GLU A 94 -9.58 21.98 -24.99
CA GLU A 94 -8.80 22.77 -25.92
C GLU A 94 -8.15 23.94 -25.18
N PRO A 95 -6.86 24.25 -25.44
CA PRO A 95 -6.23 25.42 -24.85
C PRO A 95 -6.97 26.64 -25.35
N THR A 96 -7.85 27.19 -24.51
CA THR A 96 -8.55 28.43 -24.79
C THR A 96 -7.48 29.51 -24.83
N SER A 97 -7.10 29.90 -26.06
CA SER A 97 -6.19 31.01 -26.27
C SER A 97 -6.77 32.23 -25.55
N VAL A 98 -5.93 32.93 -24.79
CA VAL A 98 -6.32 34.17 -24.09
C VAL A 98 -6.97 35.20 -25.04
N MET A 99 -6.70 35.13 -26.35
CA MET A 99 -7.36 35.95 -27.37
C MET A 99 -8.82 35.55 -27.65
N ALA A 100 -9.20 34.28 -27.51
CA ALA A 100 -10.57 33.80 -27.74
C ALA A 100 -11.52 34.15 -26.57
N LEU A 101 -10.97 34.46 -25.40
CA LEU A 101 -11.73 34.92 -24.23
C LEU A 101 -12.08 36.41 -24.29
N ALA A 102 -11.41 37.18 -25.15
CA ALA A 102 -11.77 38.56 -25.42
C ALA A 102 -12.93 38.56 -26.42
N SER A 103 -14.11 39.02 -26.00
CA SER A 103 -15.22 39.29 -26.90
C SER A 103 -14.74 40.14 -28.08
N ASN A 104 -15.29 39.93 -29.29
CA ASN A 104 -14.94 40.70 -30.49
C ASN A 104 -15.01 42.23 -30.31
N ASP A 105 -15.73 42.69 -29.28
CA ASP A 105 -15.96 44.11 -28.99
C ASP A 105 -14.98 44.71 -27.95
N VAL A 106 -13.94 43.97 -27.52
CA VAL A 106 -12.91 44.49 -26.60
C VAL A 106 -11.56 44.54 -27.31
N SER A 107 -11.25 45.70 -27.89
CA SER A 107 -10.11 45.91 -28.79
C SER A 107 -8.73 46.03 -28.10
N TYR A 108 -8.66 46.01 -26.77
CA TYR A 108 -7.37 46.10 -26.06
C TYR A 108 -7.41 45.40 -24.70
N ILE A 109 -6.38 44.59 -24.44
CA ILE A 109 -6.09 44.00 -23.13
C ILE A 109 -4.88 44.76 -22.58
N ILE A 110 -5.05 45.51 -21.49
CA ILE A 110 -3.93 46.23 -20.85
C ILE A 110 -3.21 45.26 -19.91
N ILE A 111 -2.15 44.62 -20.40
CA ILE A 111 -1.22 43.87 -19.55
C ILE A 111 -0.27 44.90 -18.92
N LYS A 112 -0.51 45.28 -17.67
CA LYS A 112 0.48 46.03 -16.88
C LYS A 112 1.65 45.09 -16.56
N ALA A 113 2.66 45.07 -17.43
CA ALA A 113 3.97 44.57 -17.06
C ALA A 113 4.67 45.68 -16.26
N GLU A 114 4.75 45.54 -14.94
CA GLU A 114 5.68 46.34 -14.15
C GLU A 114 7.10 45.95 -14.60
N ASP A 115 7.85 46.94 -15.06
CA ASP A 115 9.11 46.88 -15.82
C ASP A 115 10.15 45.81 -15.40
N GLY A 116 10.74 45.13 -16.39
CA GLY A 116 12.03 44.42 -16.28
C GLY A 116 13.23 45.36 -16.56
N PRO A 117 14.44 44.90 -16.95
CA PRO A 117 15.14 43.62 -16.73
C PRO A 117 16.51 43.83 -16.02
N GLU A 118 16.95 42.91 -15.16
CA GLU A 118 18.40 42.63 -15.02
C GLU A 118 18.65 41.14 -14.74
N THR A 119 19.44 40.57 -15.64
CA THR A 119 20.01 39.24 -15.59
C THR A 119 20.75 38.99 -14.28
N LYS A 120 20.26 38.07 -13.47
CA LYS A 120 21.12 37.23 -12.61
C LYS A 120 20.77 35.78 -12.85
N LYS A 121 21.66 35.08 -13.54
CA LYS A 121 21.73 33.62 -13.58
C LYS A 121 21.82 33.11 -12.13
N LYS A 122 20.68 32.87 -11.49
CA LYS A 122 20.62 32.05 -10.28
C LYS A 122 20.26 30.64 -10.69
N ARG A 123 21.33 29.85 -10.83
CA ARG A 123 21.45 28.44 -10.46
C ARG A 123 20.11 27.75 -10.22
N ILE A 124 19.76 26.87 -11.15
CA ILE A 124 18.76 25.83 -11.00
C ILE A 124 19.04 25.08 -9.69
N GLU A 125 18.25 25.33 -8.64
CA GLU A 125 18.05 24.34 -7.58
C GLU A 125 16.88 23.46 -8.00
N ARG A 126 17.25 22.30 -8.54
CA ARG A 126 16.36 21.15 -8.63
C ARG A 126 15.95 20.79 -7.19
N VAL A 127 14.79 21.27 -6.73
CA VAL A 127 14.05 20.56 -5.68
C VAL A 127 13.28 19.44 -6.38
N GLY A 128 14.05 18.47 -6.87
CA GLY A 128 13.54 17.14 -7.05
C GLY A 128 13.33 16.58 -5.66
N LYS A 129 12.06 16.28 -5.32
CA LYS A 129 11.76 15.34 -4.24
C LYS A 129 12.48 14.04 -4.59
N LYS A 130 13.61 13.82 -3.93
CA LYS A 130 14.34 12.55 -3.99
C LYS A 130 13.50 11.52 -3.26
N ASP A 131 12.82 10.71 -4.05
CA ASP A 131 12.76 9.29 -3.75
C ASP A 131 14.17 8.70 -3.62
N LYS A 132 14.23 7.69 -2.75
CA LYS A 132 15.19 6.59 -2.68
C LYS A 132 16.25 6.63 -1.56
N GLU A 133 15.98 5.77 -0.57
CA GLU A 133 16.87 4.78 0.06
C GLU A 133 18.38 5.00 -0.06
N GLU A 134 19.10 4.91 1.07
CA GLU A 134 19.88 3.71 1.41
C GLU A 134 20.57 3.86 2.79
N LYS A 135 20.11 3.05 3.75
CA LYS A 135 20.91 2.20 4.65
C LYS A 135 22.38 2.64 4.93
N GLN A 136 22.67 2.97 6.18
CA GLN A 136 23.91 2.50 6.82
C GLN A 136 23.69 2.24 8.32
N VAL A 137 23.44 0.96 8.60
CA VAL A 137 23.54 0.35 9.92
C VAL A 137 25.02 0.36 10.31
N GLN A 138 25.39 1.20 11.29
CA GLN A 138 26.68 1.07 11.95
C GLN A 138 26.61 -0.11 12.93
N ARG A 139 27.21 -1.23 12.52
CA ARG A 139 27.67 -2.26 13.44
C ARG A 139 29.03 -1.83 13.99
N LYS A 140 29.12 -1.71 15.31
CA LYS A 140 30.37 -1.80 16.07
C LYS A 140 30.01 -2.47 17.40
N ASP A 141 30.09 -3.79 17.43
CA ASP A 141 31.20 -4.55 18.01
C ASP A 141 31.36 -4.36 19.52
N LYS A 142 31.01 -5.44 20.22
CA LYS A 142 31.70 -6.02 21.37
C LYS A 142 31.72 -5.24 22.69
N SER A 143 30.78 -5.60 23.55
CA SER A 143 30.97 -5.57 25.01
C SER A 143 30.86 -6.98 25.56
N GLU A 144 32.00 -7.61 25.82
CA GLU A 144 32.16 -8.52 26.96
C GLU A 144 33.24 -7.90 27.83
N PRO A 145 32.94 -7.72 29.13
CA PRO A 145 33.69 -8.52 30.09
C PRO A 145 32.81 -8.91 31.28
N ILE A 146 32.71 -10.21 31.57
CA ILE A 146 32.52 -10.67 32.96
C ILE A 146 33.46 -11.84 33.17
N THR A 147 34.49 -11.56 33.94
CA THR A 147 35.37 -12.51 34.62
C THR A 147 34.64 -13.11 35.81
#